data_AF-A0A8X7XIW9-F1
#
_entry.id   AF-A0A8X7XIW9-F1
#
_cell.length_a   1.000
_cell.length_b   1.000
_cell.length_c   1.000
_cell.angle_alpha   90.00
_cell.angle_beta   90.00
_cell.angle_gamma   90.00
#
_symmetry.space_group_name_H-M   'P 1'
#
loop_
_entity.id
_entity.type
_entity.pdbx_description
1 polymer ?
#
loop_
_entity_poly.entity_id
_entity_poly.type
_entity_poly.pdbx_seq_one_letter_code
_entity_poly.pdbx_strand_id
1 'polypeptide(L)'
;MDKILNLHEEDFDVTVEPGVTRTALNRYLRDSGLWFPVDPGADASLCGMAATSASGTNAVRYGTMRENVLNLEVVLSDGSVIHTAGKGRRARKTSAGYNLTNLFVGSEGTLGIITKTTLRLYGIPETIVSAVCSFPSVQAAVDSTVQILQCGIPIARIEFLDDVMIDACNRYSKLTYPVTPTLFLEFHGSECSLEEQVTATGIRI
;
A
#
# COMPACT_ATOMS: atom_id res chain seq x y z
N MET A 1 20.76 11.68 -1.77
CA MET A 1 19.59 11.91 -2.63
C MET A 1 18.36 11.51 -1.82
N ASP A 2 17.95 12.33 -0.86
CA ASP A 2 16.92 12.06 0.15
C ASP A 2 15.89 13.21 0.25
N LYS A 3 15.77 14.01 -0.82
CA LYS A 3 14.84 15.13 -0.86
C LYS A 3 13.48 14.74 -1.40
N ILE A 4 12.44 15.30 -0.79
CA ILE A 4 11.10 15.40 -1.39
C ILE A 4 11.14 16.63 -2.30
N LEU A 5 10.91 16.45 -3.60
CA LEU A 5 11.18 17.47 -4.61
C LEU A 5 9.96 18.34 -4.90
N ASN A 6 8.84 17.71 -5.25
CA ASN A 6 7.61 18.41 -5.61
C ASN A 6 6.42 17.66 -5.01
N LEU A 7 5.65 18.32 -4.16
CA LEU A 7 4.33 17.87 -3.71
C LEU A 7 3.27 18.64 -4.49
N HIS A 8 2.37 17.94 -5.16
CA HIS A 8 1.22 18.52 -5.85
C HIS A 8 -0.04 18.09 -5.10
N GLU A 9 -0.45 18.87 -4.09
CA GLU A 9 -1.56 18.49 -3.21
C GLU A 9 -2.87 18.34 -3.98
N GLU A 10 -3.18 19.29 -4.86
CA GLU A 10 -4.40 19.28 -5.68
C GLU A 10 -4.45 18.11 -6.69
N ASP A 11 -3.28 17.62 -7.13
CA ASP A 11 -3.16 16.50 -8.06
C ASP A 11 -2.95 15.15 -7.35
N PHE A 12 -2.75 15.17 -6.02
CA PHE A 12 -2.51 14.01 -5.19
C PHE A 12 -1.31 13.18 -5.68
N ASP A 13 -0.16 13.82 -5.85
CA ASP A 13 1.10 13.14 -6.13
C ASP A 13 2.32 13.86 -5.55
N VAL A 14 3.42 13.12 -5.47
CA VAL A 14 4.70 13.62 -4.98
C VAL A 14 5.84 13.03 -5.79
N THR A 15 6.88 13.82 -6.06
CA THR A 15 8.14 13.34 -6.63
C THR A 15 9.24 13.35 -5.58
N VAL A 16 9.94 12.23 -5.44
CA VAL A 16 10.96 12.01 -4.38
C VAL A 16 12.26 11.48 -4.96
N GLU A 17 13.35 11.76 -4.26
CA GLU A 17 14.66 11.16 -4.50
C GLU A 17 14.80 9.75 -3.87
N PRO A 18 15.81 8.95 -4.26
CA PRO A 18 15.87 7.53 -3.93
C PRO A 18 15.96 7.19 -2.45
N GLY A 19 16.59 8.03 -1.65
CA GLY A 19 16.79 7.84 -0.21
C GLY A 19 15.61 8.26 0.66
N VAL A 20 14.55 8.85 0.10
CA VAL A 20 13.35 9.18 0.87
C VAL A 20 12.67 7.89 1.31
N THR A 21 12.51 7.69 2.62
CA THR A 21 11.80 6.53 3.17
C THR A 21 10.30 6.75 3.22
N ARG A 22 9.54 5.65 3.25
CA ARG A 22 8.08 5.67 3.43
C ARG A 22 7.68 6.49 4.67
N THR A 23 8.35 6.28 5.80
CA THR A 23 8.07 7.00 7.04
C THR A 23 8.44 8.47 6.95
N ALA A 24 9.55 8.81 6.27
CA ALA A 24 9.94 10.20 6.04
C ALA A 24 8.89 10.94 5.17
N LEU A 25 8.43 10.31 4.08
CA LEU A 25 7.38 10.89 3.23
C LEU A 25 6.07 11.09 4.01
N ASN A 26 5.57 10.06 4.69
CA ASN A 26 4.31 10.19 5.44
C ASN A 26 4.41 11.17 6.60
N ARG A 27 5.61 11.38 7.17
CA ARG A 27 5.83 12.45 8.15
C ARG A 27 5.75 13.84 7.53
N TYR A 28 6.31 14.01 6.33
CA TYR A 28 6.26 15.26 5.59
C TYR A 28 4.82 15.62 5.15
N LEU A 29 4.00 14.62 4.82
CA LEU A 29 2.62 14.82 4.35
C LEU A 29 1.58 15.07 5.48
N ARG A 30 1.97 15.00 6.76
CA ARG A 30 1.01 15.00 7.89
C ARG A 30 0.00 16.14 7.86
N ASP A 31 0.44 17.33 7.46
CA ASP A 31 -0.39 18.54 7.50
C ASP A 31 -1.11 18.86 6.18
N SER A 32 -0.91 18.04 5.13
CA SER A 32 -1.55 18.26 3.81
C SER A 32 -2.90 17.54 3.65
N GLY A 33 -3.28 16.70 4.62
CA GLY A 33 -4.44 15.82 4.49
C GLY A 33 -4.22 14.64 3.54
N LEU A 34 -2.98 14.44 3.06
CA LEU A 34 -2.59 13.36 2.16
C LEU A 34 -1.67 12.35 2.84
N TRP A 35 -1.60 11.14 2.29
CA TRP A 35 -0.63 10.12 2.68
C TRP A 35 -0.30 9.16 1.54
N PHE A 36 0.80 8.43 1.71
CA PHE A 36 1.23 7.34 0.85
C PHE A 36 0.92 5.98 1.52
N PRO A 37 0.06 5.13 0.91
CA PRO A 37 -0.56 4.01 1.62
C PRO A 37 0.20 2.68 1.55
N VAL A 38 1.15 2.51 0.62
CA VAL A 38 1.87 1.25 0.47
C VAL A 38 2.77 1.02 1.67
N ASP A 39 2.56 -0.08 2.39
CA ASP A 39 3.20 -0.38 3.67
C ASP A 39 3.80 -1.79 3.69
N PRO A 40 5.09 -1.96 3.32
CA PRO A 40 5.72 -3.28 3.22
C PRO A 40 6.15 -3.87 4.58
N GLY A 41 5.72 -3.28 5.71
CA GLY A 41 6.09 -3.72 7.06
C GLY A 41 7.49 -3.27 7.53
N ALA A 42 8.35 -2.82 6.62
CA ALA A 42 9.65 -2.21 6.92
C ALA A 42 9.69 -0.73 6.48
N ASP A 43 10.55 0.09 7.11
CA ASP A 43 10.81 1.45 6.62
C ASP A 43 11.81 1.43 5.46
N ALA A 44 11.28 1.20 4.26
CA ALA A 44 12.06 1.12 3.04
C ALA A 44 12.12 2.47 2.31
N SER A 45 13.18 2.63 1.50
CA SER A 45 13.32 3.73 0.55
C SER A 45 12.30 3.61 -0.59
N LEU A 46 11.68 4.70 -1.01
CA LEU A 46 10.58 4.68 -1.98
C LEU A 46 11.01 4.23 -3.38
N CYS A 47 12.21 4.57 -3.82
CA CYS A 47 12.74 4.05 -5.10
C CYS A 47 13.12 2.57 -4.98
N GLY A 48 13.60 2.10 -3.82
CA GLY A 48 13.79 0.67 -3.57
C GLY A 48 12.47 -0.09 -3.62
N MET A 49 11.42 0.44 -2.98
CA MET A 49 10.07 -0.12 -3.07
C MET A 49 9.59 -0.21 -4.53
N ALA A 50 9.85 0.82 -5.36
CA ALA A 50 9.51 0.78 -6.78
C ALA A 50 10.32 -0.29 -7.52
N ALA A 51 11.63 -0.37 -7.28
CA ALA A 51 12.51 -1.36 -7.89
C ALA A 51 12.09 -2.80 -7.56
N THR A 52 11.57 -3.07 -6.37
CA THR A 52 11.14 -4.42 -5.96
C THR A 52 9.64 -4.67 -6.15
N SER A 53 8.89 -3.72 -6.75
CA SER A 53 7.42 -3.76 -6.83
C SER A 53 6.76 -4.07 -5.49
N ALA A 54 7.18 -3.37 -4.43
CA ALA A 54 6.74 -3.65 -3.06
C ALA A 54 5.20 -3.65 -2.92
N SER A 55 4.70 -4.58 -2.12
CA SER A 55 3.30 -4.67 -1.71
C SER A 55 3.16 -4.23 -0.24
N GLY A 56 2.06 -4.60 0.40
CA GLY A 56 1.81 -4.34 1.81
C GLY A 56 0.41 -4.76 2.23
N THR A 57 0.14 -4.68 3.54
CA THR A 57 -1.18 -5.02 4.12
C THR A 57 -2.32 -4.17 3.54
N ASN A 58 -2.00 -2.95 3.10
CA ASN A 58 -2.92 -2.00 2.47
C ASN A 58 -3.19 -2.27 0.97
N ALA A 59 -2.52 -3.25 0.35
CA ALA A 59 -2.57 -3.45 -1.09
C ALA A 59 -3.98 -3.82 -1.61
N VAL A 60 -4.80 -4.49 -0.79
CA VAL A 60 -6.18 -4.85 -1.15
C VAL A 60 -7.04 -3.63 -1.49
N ARG A 61 -6.78 -2.49 -0.83
CA ARG A 61 -7.52 -1.24 -1.08
C ARG A 61 -6.80 -0.26 -1.99
N TYR A 62 -5.49 -0.13 -1.82
CA TYR A 62 -4.72 0.95 -2.44
C TYR A 62 -3.78 0.47 -3.55
N GLY A 63 -3.70 -0.83 -3.80
CA GLY A 63 -2.74 -1.43 -4.72
C GLY A 63 -1.31 -1.45 -4.18
N THR A 64 -0.41 -1.97 -5.00
CA THR A 64 1.02 -2.10 -4.72
C THR A 64 1.80 -0.92 -5.30
N MET A 65 3.13 -0.96 -5.24
CA MET A 65 3.97 0.00 -5.98
C MET A 65 3.65 0.05 -7.48
N ARG A 66 3.21 -1.06 -8.07
CA ARG A 66 2.81 -1.12 -9.48
C ARG A 66 1.66 -0.17 -9.82
N GLU A 67 0.68 -0.05 -8.92
CA GLU A 67 -0.47 0.83 -9.11
C GLU A 67 -0.19 2.28 -8.66
N ASN A 68 0.84 2.46 -7.81
CA ASN A 68 1.10 3.74 -7.15
C ASN A 68 2.27 4.54 -7.72
N VAL A 69 3.10 3.95 -8.59
CA VAL A 69 4.15 4.67 -9.32
C VAL A 69 3.57 5.26 -10.62
N LEU A 70 3.64 6.58 -10.75
CA LEU A 70 3.17 7.31 -11.94
C LEU A 70 4.27 7.49 -12.98
N ASN A 71 5.51 7.75 -12.53
CA ASN A 71 6.64 8.03 -13.40
C ASN A 71 7.96 7.73 -12.67
N LEU A 72 8.99 7.34 -13.43
CA LEU A 72 10.33 7.11 -12.93
C LEU A 72 11.33 7.90 -13.79
N GLU A 73 12.29 8.56 -13.14
CA GLU A 73 13.55 8.96 -13.78
C GLU A 73 14.55 7.83 -13.56
N VAL A 74 15.13 7.31 -14.65
CA VAL A 74 16.03 6.15 -14.61
C VAL A 74 17.29 6.45 -15.41
N VAL A 75 18.44 6.16 -14.80
CA VAL A 75 19.75 6.13 -15.48
C VAL A 75 19.98 4.74 -16.03
N LEU A 76 20.13 4.60 -17.34
CA LEU A 76 20.42 3.34 -18.02
C LEU A 76 21.90 2.98 -17.94
N SER A 77 22.26 1.77 -18.37
CA SER A 77 23.64 1.25 -18.32
C SER A 77 24.63 2.03 -19.17
N ASP A 78 24.17 2.72 -20.22
CA ASP A 78 24.97 3.62 -21.05
C ASP A 78 25.08 5.04 -20.48
N GLY A 79 24.50 5.30 -19.31
CA GLY A 79 24.45 6.61 -18.65
C GLY A 79 23.35 7.54 -19.17
N SER A 80 22.55 7.12 -20.16
CA SER A 80 21.41 7.92 -20.61
C SER A 80 20.33 8.00 -19.54
N VAL A 81 19.63 9.14 -19.50
CA VAL A 81 18.53 9.38 -18.54
C VAL A 81 17.21 9.33 -19.28
N ILE A 82 16.33 8.43 -18.85
CA ILE A 82 14.98 8.31 -19.38
C ILE A 82 13.93 8.68 -18.33
N HIS A 83 12.74 9.05 -18.80
CA HIS A 83 11.56 9.22 -17.97
C HIS A 83 10.47 8.27 -18.48
N THR A 84 10.04 7.32 -17.66
CA THR A 84 9.25 6.17 -18.13
C THR A 84 7.86 6.56 -18.67
N ALA A 85 7.25 7.62 -18.14
CA ALA A 85 6.00 8.19 -18.67
C ALA A 85 6.21 9.47 -19.51
N GLY A 86 7.46 9.91 -19.68
CA GLY A 86 7.85 11.20 -20.26
C GLY A 86 8.19 12.26 -19.20
N LYS A 87 9.04 13.22 -19.56
CA LYS A 87 9.57 14.22 -18.63
C LYS A 87 8.43 15.07 -18.04
N GLY A 88 8.37 15.16 -16.71
CA GLY A 88 7.36 15.93 -15.98
C GLY A 88 5.92 15.39 -16.08
N ARG A 89 5.69 14.22 -16.71
CA ARG A 89 4.35 13.65 -16.80
C ARG A 89 3.93 13.01 -15.47
N ARG A 90 2.70 13.31 -15.06
CA ARG A 90 2.08 12.87 -13.79
C ARG A 90 0.64 12.35 -13.99
N ALA A 91 0.24 12.10 -15.23
CA ALA A 91 -1.13 11.71 -15.55
C ALA A 91 -1.45 10.31 -15.00
N ARG A 92 -2.54 10.20 -14.23
CA ARG A 92 -3.05 8.92 -13.71
C ARG A 92 -3.52 7.96 -14.79
N LYS A 93 -3.94 8.50 -15.94
CA LYS A 93 -4.39 7.74 -17.11
C LYS A 93 -3.64 8.24 -18.33
N THR A 94 -3.01 7.31 -19.04
CA THR A 94 -2.28 7.61 -20.28
C THR A 94 -2.29 6.38 -21.18
N SER A 95 -2.45 6.62 -22.48
CA SER A 95 -2.27 5.64 -23.55
C SER A 95 -1.17 6.08 -24.53
N ALA A 96 -0.36 7.07 -24.12
CA ALA A 96 0.68 7.65 -24.97
C ALA A 96 1.93 6.75 -24.99
N GLY A 97 1.91 5.73 -25.84
CA GLY A 97 3.03 4.82 -26.06
C GLY A 97 3.05 3.60 -25.13
N TYR A 98 4.22 2.96 -25.01
CA TYR A 98 4.40 1.79 -24.16
C TYR A 98 4.39 2.15 -22.68
N ASN A 99 3.87 1.24 -21.85
CA ASN A 99 3.94 1.39 -20.39
C ASN A 99 5.33 0.99 -19.88
N LEU A 100 6.31 1.86 -20.11
CA LEU A 100 7.67 1.64 -19.62
C LEU A 100 7.73 1.70 -18.09
N THR A 101 6.84 2.44 -17.42
CA THR A 101 6.84 2.54 -15.96
C THR A 101 6.73 1.15 -15.33
N ASN A 102 5.79 0.33 -15.79
CA ASN A 102 5.63 -1.04 -15.30
C ASN A 102 6.70 -2.03 -15.79
N LEU A 103 7.54 -1.64 -16.75
CA LEU A 103 8.73 -2.43 -17.11
C LEU A 103 9.85 -2.25 -16.06
N PHE A 104 9.98 -1.04 -15.49
CA PHE A 104 11.01 -0.73 -14.49
C PHE A 104 10.57 -1.00 -13.05
N VAL A 105 9.28 -0.89 -12.73
CA VAL A 105 8.74 -1.31 -11.44
C VAL A 105 8.90 -2.83 -11.30
N GLY A 106 9.59 -3.28 -10.27
CA GLY A 106 9.92 -4.71 -10.09
C GLY A 106 11.16 -5.18 -10.86
N SER A 107 11.92 -4.28 -11.50
CA SER A 107 13.15 -4.65 -12.23
C SER A 107 14.34 -4.99 -11.32
N GLU A 108 14.25 -4.73 -10.03
CA GLU A 108 15.32 -4.92 -9.04
C GLU A 108 16.65 -4.24 -9.44
N GLY A 109 16.56 -3.14 -10.21
CA GLY A 109 17.71 -2.38 -10.69
C GLY A 109 18.44 -2.99 -11.89
N THR A 110 17.96 -4.12 -12.43
CA THR A 110 18.61 -4.82 -13.55
C THR A 110 18.49 -4.09 -14.89
N LEU A 111 17.50 -3.21 -15.02
CA LEU A 111 17.25 -2.42 -16.24
C LEU A 111 17.81 -0.99 -16.17
N GLY A 112 18.24 -0.54 -14.99
CA GLY A 112 18.72 0.81 -14.75
C GLY A 112 18.54 1.25 -13.29
N ILE A 113 19.12 2.39 -12.94
CA ILE A 113 19.10 2.94 -11.59
C ILE A 113 18.01 4.01 -11.51
N ILE A 114 17.00 3.79 -10.67
CA ILE A 114 15.94 4.77 -10.42
C ILE A 114 16.51 5.94 -9.62
N THR A 115 16.47 7.15 -10.19
CA THR A 115 16.95 8.39 -9.57
C THR A 115 15.85 9.29 -9.06
N LYS A 116 14.61 9.14 -9.54
CA LYS A 116 13.41 9.78 -8.98
C LYS A 116 12.19 8.91 -9.18
N THR A 117 11.26 8.96 -8.23
CA THR A 117 9.95 8.32 -8.36
C THR A 117 8.85 9.36 -8.12
N THR A 118 7.88 9.40 -9.02
CA THR A 118 6.62 10.13 -8.83
C THR A 118 5.54 9.16 -8.37
N LEU A 119 4.96 9.41 -7.20
CA LEU A 119 4.03 8.53 -6.50
C LEU A 119 2.66 9.18 -6.39
N ARG A 120 1.62 8.35 -6.54
CA ARG A 120 0.26 8.72 -6.21
C ARG A 120 0.07 8.82 -4.69
N LEU A 121 -0.65 9.84 -4.25
CA LEU A 121 -1.11 10.05 -2.89
C LEU A 121 -2.63 9.84 -2.78
N TYR A 122 -3.08 9.67 -1.54
CA TYR A 122 -4.48 9.46 -1.18
C TYR A 122 -4.85 10.38 -0.03
N GLY A 123 -6.14 10.70 0.11
CA GLY A 123 -6.63 11.37 1.30
C GLY A 123 -6.48 10.48 2.53
N ILE A 124 -6.17 11.09 3.67
CA ILE A 124 -6.16 10.41 4.97
C ILE A 124 -7.61 10.01 5.30
N PRO A 125 -7.87 8.74 5.66
CA PRO A 125 -9.22 8.35 6.08
C PRO A 125 -9.60 9.04 7.38
N GLU A 126 -10.85 9.49 7.47
CA GLU A 126 -11.41 10.15 8.67
C GLU A 126 -11.37 9.23 9.89
N THR A 127 -11.74 7.97 9.69
CA THR A 127 -11.80 6.96 10.73
C THR A 127 -11.17 5.65 10.24
N ILE A 128 -10.50 4.97 11.16
CA ILE A 128 -9.89 3.65 10.98
C ILE A 128 -10.44 2.76 12.09
N VAL A 129 -11.03 1.62 11.72
CA VAL A 129 -11.55 0.63 12.65
C VAL A 129 -10.90 -0.72 12.36
N SER A 130 -10.42 -1.39 13.41
CA SER A 130 -9.84 -2.73 13.31
C SER A 130 -10.74 -3.76 13.99
N ALA A 131 -10.84 -4.96 13.41
CA ALA A 131 -11.57 -6.09 13.99
C ALA A 131 -10.68 -7.34 14.01
N VAL A 132 -10.86 -8.18 15.04
CA VAL A 132 -10.15 -9.46 15.18
C VAL A 132 -11.18 -10.58 15.28
N CYS A 133 -11.19 -11.47 14.31
CA CYS A 133 -12.25 -12.46 14.13
C CYS A 133 -11.67 -13.86 14.14
N SER A 134 -11.99 -14.62 15.18
CA SER A 134 -11.63 -16.04 15.27
C SER A 134 -12.65 -16.92 14.54
N PHE A 135 -12.16 -17.95 13.86
CA PHE A 135 -12.94 -18.85 13.02
C PHE A 135 -12.78 -20.30 13.49
N PRO A 136 -13.81 -21.15 13.31
CA PRO A 136 -13.74 -22.55 13.69
C PRO A 136 -12.82 -23.39 12.78
N SER A 137 -12.47 -22.88 11.60
CA SER A 137 -11.57 -23.53 10.65
C SER A 137 -10.94 -22.53 9.69
N VAL A 138 -9.84 -22.92 9.05
CA VAL A 138 -9.20 -22.15 7.97
C VAL A 138 -10.19 -21.91 6.82
N GLN A 139 -10.97 -22.93 6.45
CA GLN A 139 -11.96 -22.82 5.38
C GLN A 139 -13.00 -21.74 5.70
N ALA A 140 -13.49 -21.67 6.93
CA ALA A 140 -14.46 -20.63 7.33
C ALA A 140 -13.88 -19.21 7.21
N ALA A 141 -12.60 -19.02 7.59
CA ALA A 141 -11.93 -17.73 7.40
C ALA A 141 -11.77 -17.36 5.91
N VAL A 142 -11.43 -18.34 5.06
CA VAL A 142 -11.31 -18.15 3.61
C VAL A 142 -12.67 -17.81 2.99
N ASP A 143 -13.73 -18.54 3.35
CA ASP A 143 -15.08 -18.30 2.84
C ASP A 143 -15.58 -16.90 3.20
N SER A 144 -15.33 -16.44 4.44
CA SER A 144 -15.63 -15.08 4.86
C SER A 144 -14.82 -14.04 4.09
N THR A 145 -13.52 -14.27 3.88
CA THR A 145 -12.67 -13.38 3.07
C THR A 145 -13.23 -13.25 1.65
N VAL A 146 -13.59 -14.36 1.01
CA VAL A 146 -14.18 -14.37 -0.34
C VAL A 146 -15.51 -13.61 -0.35
N GLN A 147 -16.38 -13.83 0.63
CA GLN A 147 -17.68 -13.13 0.72
C GLN A 147 -17.50 -11.61 0.87
N ILE A 148 -16.59 -11.16 1.75
CA ILE A 148 -16.29 -9.73 1.94
C ILE A 148 -15.89 -9.09 0.60
N LEU A 149 -15.00 -9.75 -0.15
CA LEU A 149 -14.56 -9.25 -1.46
C LEU A 149 -15.68 -9.31 -2.51
N GLN A 150 -16.48 -10.37 -2.54
CA GLN A 150 -17.62 -10.51 -3.47
C GLN A 150 -18.73 -9.48 -3.22
N CYS A 151 -18.92 -9.08 -1.97
CA CYS A 151 -19.83 -8.00 -1.59
C CYS A 151 -19.29 -6.61 -1.96
N GLY A 152 -18.05 -6.50 -2.45
CA GLY A 152 -17.45 -5.22 -2.82
C GLY A 152 -17.16 -4.32 -1.63
N ILE A 153 -17.02 -4.88 -0.43
CA ILE A 153 -16.70 -4.11 0.78
C ILE A 153 -15.26 -3.60 0.64
N PRO A 154 -15.01 -2.28 0.74
CA PRO A 154 -13.70 -1.68 0.51
C PRO A 154 -12.77 -1.86 1.72
N ILE A 155 -12.52 -3.11 2.12
CA ILE A 155 -11.65 -3.46 3.25
C ILE A 155 -10.25 -2.87 3.03
N ALA A 156 -9.66 -2.26 4.05
CA ALA A 156 -8.33 -1.67 3.97
C ALA A 156 -7.22 -2.72 4.18
N ARG A 157 -7.42 -3.66 5.10
CA ARG A 157 -6.52 -4.78 5.39
C ARG A 157 -7.30 -6.03 5.74
N ILE A 158 -6.78 -7.19 5.32
CA ILE A 158 -7.31 -8.51 5.67
C ILE A 158 -6.16 -9.50 5.79
N GLU A 159 -5.74 -9.76 7.03
CA GLU A 159 -4.58 -10.61 7.32
C GLU A 159 -5.02 -11.88 8.03
N PHE A 160 -4.56 -13.03 7.56
CA PHE A 160 -4.89 -14.34 8.11
C PHE A 160 -3.74 -14.90 8.93
N LEU A 161 -4.02 -15.32 10.15
CA LEU A 161 -3.12 -16.11 10.98
C LEU A 161 -3.79 -17.44 11.33
N ASP A 162 -3.06 -18.54 11.18
CA ASP A 162 -3.50 -19.84 11.68
C ASP A 162 -3.30 -19.94 13.20
N ASP A 163 -3.72 -21.06 13.78
CA ASP A 163 -3.60 -21.34 15.21
C ASP A 163 -2.14 -21.33 15.70
N VAL A 164 -1.20 -21.84 14.89
CA VAL A 164 0.23 -21.85 15.22
C VAL A 164 0.79 -20.42 15.29
N MET A 165 0.44 -19.56 14.34
CA MET A 165 0.82 -18.15 14.32
C MET A 165 0.20 -17.38 15.49
N ILE A 166 -1.07 -17.63 15.81
CA ILE A 166 -1.73 -16.99 16.96
C ILE A 166 -1.08 -17.40 18.29
N ASP A 167 -0.76 -18.69 18.49
CA ASP A 167 -0.04 -19.12 19.68
C ASP A 167 1.33 -18.44 19.80
N ALA A 168 2.07 -18.36 18.69
CA ALA A 168 3.36 -17.67 18.65
C ALA A 168 3.22 -16.18 19.02
N CYS A 169 2.21 -15.48 18.46
CA CYS A 169 1.91 -14.10 18.77
C CYS A 169 1.51 -13.91 20.25
N ASN A 170 0.66 -14.79 20.79
CA ASN A 170 0.29 -14.77 22.21
C ASN A 170 1.51 -14.91 23.12
N ARG A 171 2.40 -15.85 22.82
CA ARG A 171 3.61 -16.11 23.62
C ARG A 171 4.63 -14.98 23.53
N TYR A 172 4.87 -14.43 22.34
CA TYR A 172 5.85 -13.36 22.13
C TYR A 172 5.34 -12.01 22.63
N SER A 173 4.13 -11.64 22.23
CA SER A 173 3.54 -10.32 22.51
C SER A 173 2.70 -10.28 23.80
N LYS A 174 2.60 -11.40 24.53
CA LYS A 174 1.81 -11.55 25.77
C LYS A 174 0.32 -11.24 25.57
N LEU A 175 -0.23 -11.69 24.44
CA LEU A 175 -1.63 -11.53 24.08
C LEU A 175 -2.46 -12.71 24.58
N THR A 176 -3.78 -12.55 24.60
CA THR A 176 -4.74 -13.55 25.10
C THR A 176 -5.78 -13.93 24.06
N TYR A 177 -5.41 -13.94 22.78
CA TYR A 177 -6.35 -14.31 21.71
C TYR A 177 -6.65 -15.83 21.75
N PRO A 178 -7.85 -16.27 21.35
CA PRO A 178 -8.13 -17.69 21.16
C PRO A 178 -7.19 -18.31 20.13
N VAL A 179 -6.57 -19.45 20.47
CA VAL A 179 -5.65 -20.19 19.58
C VAL A 179 -6.47 -20.94 18.52
N THR A 180 -6.92 -20.18 17.53
CA THR A 180 -7.78 -20.62 16.42
C THR A 180 -7.45 -19.78 15.18
N PRO A 181 -7.74 -20.27 13.95
CA PRO A 181 -7.62 -19.47 12.73
C PRO A 181 -8.31 -18.12 12.88
N THR A 182 -7.62 -17.02 12.58
CA THR A 182 -8.09 -15.67 12.90
C THR A 182 -7.80 -14.72 11.74
N LEU A 183 -8.78 -13.86 11.43
CA LEU A 183 -8.62 -12.73 10.53
C LEU A 183 -8.45 -11.44 11.32
N PHE A 184 -7.46 -10.64 10.93
CA PHE A 184 -7.30 -9.24 11.34
C PHE A 184 -7.77 -8.36 10.20
N LEU A 185 -8.77 -7.54 10.48
CA LEU A 185 -9.43 -6.70 9.50
C LEU A 185 -9.23 -5.24 9.87
N GLU A 186 -9.05 -4.40 8.87
CA GLU A 186 -9.02 -2.95 9.05
C GLU A 186 -9.90 -2.29 7.99
N PHE A 187 -10.72 -1.34 8.43
CA PHE A 187 -11.66 -0.60 7.59
C PHE A 187 -11.32 0.88 7.65
N HIS A 188 -11.34 1.55 6.50
CA HIS A 188 -11.11 2.99 6.39
C HIS A 188 -12.36 3.70 5.82
N GLY A 189 -12.75 4.83 6.38
CA GLY A 189 -13.90 5.59 5.89
C GLY A 189 -14.32 6.70 6.83
N SER A 190 -15.48 7.30 6.56
CA SER A 190 -16.21 8.07 7.55
C SER A 190 -16.90 7.14 8.55
N GLU A 191 -17.26 7.64 9.73
CA GLU A 191 -17.95 6.85 10.76
C GLU A 191 -19.17 6.09 10.21
N CYS A 192 -20.04 6.78 9.48
CA CYS A 192 -21.24 6.19 8.87
C CYS A 192 -20.91 5.09 7.85
N SER A 193 -19.89 5.30 7.01
CA SER A 193 -19.47 4.28 6.04
C SER A 193 -18.86 3.05 6.73
N LEU A 194 -18.16 3.26 7.84
CA LEU A 194 -17.59 2.16 8.61
C LEU A 194 -18.69 1.34 9.30
N GLU A 195 -19.69 1.97 9.91
CA GLU A 195 -20.83 1.26 10.48
C GLU A 195 -21.52 0.36 9.44
N GLU A 196 -21.73 0.88 8.22
CA GLU A 196 -22.29 0.11 7.11
C GLU A 196 -21.39 -1.07 6.70
N GLN A 197 -20.09 -0.82 6.49
CA GLN A 197 -19.12 -1.85 6.12
C GLN A 197 -19.05 -2.97 7.16
N VAL A 198 -18.95 -2.60 8.43
CA VAL A 198 -18.86 -3.55 9.56
C VAL A 198 -20.14 -4.37 9.66
N THR A 199 -21.30 -3.73 9.59
CA THR A 199 -22.60 -4.41 9.61
C THR A 199 -22.73 -5.39 8.45
N ALA A 200 -22.29 -5.00 7.25
CA ALA A 200 -22.35 -5.85 6.05
C ALA A 200 -21.44 -7.09 6.13
N THR A 201 -20.31 -7.00 6.85
CA THR A 201 -19.45 -8.18 7.07
C THR A 201 -20.02 -9.19 8.07
N GLY A 202 -21.06 -8.83 8.84
CA GLY A 202 -21.60 -9.67 9.91
C GLY A 202 -20.65 -9.85 11.11
N ILE A 203 -19.57 -9.07 11.14
CA ILE A 203 -18.53 -9.11 12.17
C ILE A 203 -18.91 -8.16 13.29
N ARG A 204 -18.91 -8.67 14.52
CA ARG A 204 -19.07 -7.83 15.71
C ARG A 204 -17.70 -7.34 16.14
N ILE A 205 -17.55 -6.02 16.22
CA ILE A 205 -16.34 -5.32 16.70
C ILE A 205 -16.52 -5.00 18.17
#